data_AF-A0A8B9HRK8-F1
#
_entry.id   AF-A0A8B9HRK8-F1
#
_cell.length_a   1.000
_cell.length_b   1.000
_cell.length_c   1.000
_cell.angle_alpha   90.00
_cell.angle_beta   90.00
_cell.angle_gamma   90.00
#
_symmetry.space_group_name_H-M   'P 1'
#
loop_
_entity.id
_entity.type
_entity.pdbx_description
1 polymer ?
#
loop_
_entity_poly.entity_id
_entity_poly.type
_entity_poly.pdbx_seq_one_letter_code
_entity_poly.pdbx_strand_id
1 'polypeptide(L)'
;MDFSKFLADDFDVKDWVNGAFKVAQQEAPGRADAHAATLVMKLQLFIQEVNNSIEESSIQALQNMPRVLRDIEALKQEASFLKDQMTMVKEDIKKFEQDTLQSMQVLVEIDQVKSRMQLAAEALQEADKWSTLSADIEETFKTQDVAVISSKLAAMQSSLAMLVDTPDYSEKCVQLEALKNRLEALASPQIVSTFNTLSTGETHAYTPQHVCRSVTQHYGHKRLDWDSETALLVPSSPILLLYVSDFSVTLQSIRKKYKFEEAPTSEVFTEDWTAFQNSVRIIATCGELLRQCGAFEQQLSNKILGKAGRFLWEGFNPRSLSGLQEGGAERRGQKNPWQEYNYLQQSSMAEYNNLLETLHTLKEKGTGNSSLLSETRSALTRLNQQANQLAFDSVFLQIKHQLCLANKPEFRGSAGLGETLNENLPTFSLSPQEYITNIGQYIMSLPLHLEPFVTQEDPALELALHTGKLPYPPEQGDDVPELENTADYWLGSIARATMQTYCDVILQIQELNPHSTKQLATDIDYLSNVMDALGLQTSRTLQNITTLLRAKPEEFRQTAKPLPRRLSSTVAAMRGIEY
;
A
#
# COMPACT_ATOMS: atom_id res chain seq x y z
N MET A 1 23.18 57.85 18.94
CA MET A 1 23.70 57.62 17.58
C MET A 1 23.47 56.15 17.29
N ASP A 2 23.08 55.83 16.07
CA ASP A 2 22.79 54.46 15.64
C ASP A 2 24.11 53.70 15.41
N PHE A 3 24.35 52.61 16.14
CA PHE A 3 25.60 51.82 16.14
C PHE A 3 25.84 51.11 14.82
N SER A 4 24.76 50.81 14.09
CA SER A 4 24.76 50.08 12.82
C SER A 4 25.59 50.77 11.73
N LYS A 5 25.72 52.10 11.77
CA LYS A 5 26.50 52.85 10.78
C LYS A 5 28.01 52.65 10.91
N PHE A 6 28.53 52.42 12.12
CA PHE A 6 29.97 52.17 12.34
C PHE A 6 30.38 50.71 12.06
N LEU A 7 29.39 49.82 11.96
CA LEU A 7 29.58 48.39 11.68
C LEU A 7 29.45 48.05 10.20
N ALA A 8 29.08 49.01 9.35
CA ALA A 8 28.92 48.82 7.92
C ALA A 8 30.29 48.82 7.22
N ASP A 9 30.51 47.84 6.33
CA ASP A 9 31.78 47.68 5.60
C ASP A 9 32.11 48.87 4.67
N ASP A 10 31.12 49.71 4.35
CA ASP A 10 31.22 50.90 3.50
C ASP A 10 31.29 52.23 4.29
N PHE A 11 31.52 52.17 5.61
CA PHE A 11 31.53 53.37 6.45
C PHE A 11 32.67 54.35 6.09
N ASP A 12 32.32 55.50 5.51
CA ASP A 12 33.25 56.60 5.28
C ASP A 12 33.27 57.59 6.45
N VAL A 13 34.38 57.56 7.19
CA VAL A 13 34.67 58.44 8.32
C VAL A 13 34.60 59.92 7.92
N LYS A 14 35.07 60.29 6.73
CA LYS A 14 35.11 61.68 6.28
C LYS A 14 33.71 62.20 6.00
N ASP A 15 32.88 61.41 5.32
CA ASP A 15 31.50 61.78 5.03
C ASP A 15 30.64 61.84 6.30
N TRP A 16 30.89 60.95 7.25
CA TRP A 16 30.25 60.99 8.56
C TRP A 16 30.63 62.25 9.38
N VAL A 17 31.93 62.58 9.46
CA VAL A 17 32.42 63.79 10.14
C VAL A 17 31.84 65.03 9.44
N ASN A 18 31.94 65.11 8.11
CA ASN A 18 31.41 66.24 7.34
C ASN A 18 29.89 66.39 7.51
N GLY A 19 29.14 65.28 7.60
CA GLY A 19 27.71 65.28 7.92
C GLY A 19 27.41 65.80 9.32
N ALA A 20 28.16 65.34 10.33
CA ALA A 20 27.99 65.79 11.72
C ALA A 20 28.27 67.29 11.89
N PHE A 21 29.31 67.81 11.23
CA PHE A 21 29.64 69.24 11.25
C PHE A 21 28.67 70.10 10.41
N LYS A 22 28.11 69.58 9.31
CA LYS A 22 27.07 70.28 8.53
C LYS A 22 25.81 70.55 9.36
N VAL A 23 25.38 69.59 10.19
CA VAL A 23 24.24 69.75 11.09
C VAL A 23 24.55 70.81 12.16
N ALA A 24 25.75 70.79 12.75
CA ALA A 24 26.18 71.76 13.75
C ALA A 24 26.32 73.19 13.22
N GLN A 25 26.73 73.34 11.95
CA GLN A 25 26.92 74.63 11.28
C GLN A 25 25.59 75.30 10.92
N GLN A 26 24.50 74.53 10.79
CA GLN A 26 23.13 75.04 10.65
C GLN A 26 22.54 75.55 11.97
N GLU A 27 22.89 74.94 13.11
CA GLU A 27 22.34 75.29 14.43
C GLU A 27 23.09 76.44 15.12
N ALA A 28 24.41 76.62 14.91
CA ALA A 28 25.19 77.72 15.50
C ALA A 28 26.47 78.05 14.69
N PRO A 29 26.45 79.07 13.80
CA PRO A 29 27.61 79.45 13.00
C PRO A 29 28.75 80.01 13.88
N GLY A 30 29.94 79.41 13.80
CA GLY A 30 31.16 79.93 14.46
C GLY A 30 31.62 79.21 15.74
N ARG A 31 30.96 78.11 16.15
CA ARG A 31 31.37 77.28 17.31
C ARG A 31 31.83 75.85 16.92
N ALA A 32 32.54 75.72 15.80
CA ALA A 32 33.00 74.44 15.29
C ALA A 32 33.89 73.67 16.28
N ASP A 33 34.83 74.37 16.94
CA ASP A 33 35.77 73.74 17.88
C ASP A 33 35.09 73.19 19.15
N ALA A 34 34.08 73.90 19.66
CA ALA A 34 33.31 73.45 20.82
C ALA A 34 32.46 72.22 20.49
N HIS A 35 31.93 72.15 19.27
CA HIS A 35 31.18 70.98 18.79
C HIS A 35 32.12 69.79 18.55
N ALA A 36 33.31 70.02 17.98
CA ALA A 36 34.35 69.01 17.82
C ALA A 36 34.76 68.38 19.16
N ALA A 37 35.03 69.21 20.17
CA ALA A 37 35.38 68.75 21.51
C ALA A 37 34.26 67.92 22.17
N THR A 38 33.00 68.33 21.97
CA THR A 38 31.83 67.59 22.46
C THR A 38 31.66 66.24 21.76
N LEU A 39 31.90 66.18 20.45
CA LEU A 39 31.83 64.94 19.67
C LEU A 39 32.92 63.95 20.08
N VAL A 40 34.15 64.43 20.25
CA VAL A 40 35.28 63.63 20.75
C VAL A 40 34.96 63.05 22.14
N MET A 41 34.45 63.87 23.05
CA MET A 41 34.08 63.41 24.39
C MET A 41 32.98 62.34 24.35
N LYS A 42 31.97 62.49 23.48
CA LYS A 42 30.93 61.47 23.27
C LYS A 42 31.51 60.17 22.72
N LEU A 43 32.38 60.24 21.70
CA LEU A 43 33.07 59.07 21.14
C LEU A 43 33.95 58.37 22.18
N GLN A 44 34.65 59.13 23.04
CA GLN A 44 35.48 58.58 24.12
C GLN A 44 34.64 57.80 25.14
N LEU A 45 33.48 58.34 25.53
CA LEU A 45 32.54 57.66 26.43
C LEU A 45 31.96 56.39 25.77
N PHE A 46 31.68 56.43 24.48
CA PHE A 46 31.19 55.25 23.75
C PHE A 46 32.25 54.15 23.64
N ILE A 47 33.52 54.50 23.39
CA ILE A 47 34.61 53.52 23.42
C ILE A 47 34.68 52.84 24.79
N GLN A 48 34.52 53.61 25.87
CA GLN A 48 34.51 53.06 27.22
C GLN A 48 33.31 52.13 27.46
N GLU A 49 32.12 52.49 27.00
CA GLU A 49 30.90 51.69 27.16
C GLU A 49 30.98 50.36 26.38
N VAL A 50 31.48 50.40 25.14
CA VAL A 50 31.69 49.18 24.33
C VAL A 50 32.75 48.29 24.97
N ASN A 51 33.87 48.85 25.43
CA ASN A 51 34.91 48.08 26.09
C ASN A 51 34.38 47.40 27.37
N ASN A 52 33.61 48.12 28.18
CA ASN A 52 32.99 47.56 29.39
C ASN A 52 31.98 46.45 29.04
N SER A 53 31.16 46.62 28.00
CA SER A 53 30.19 45.62 27.56
C SER A 53 30.85 44.33 27.03
N ILE A 54 31.96 44.48 26.29
CA ILE A 54 32.78 43.36 25.81
C ILE A 54 33.42 42.65 27.00
N GLU A 55 33.97 43.39 27.95
CA GLU A 55 34.61 42.82 29.14
C GLU A 55 33.60 42.05 30.00
N GLU A 56 32.40 42.59 30.20
CA GLU A 56 31.31 41.92 30.92
C GLU A 56 30.86 40.63 30.20
N SER A 57 30.65 40.69 28.88
CA SER A 57 30.27 39.52 28.08
C SER A 57 31.36 38.45 28.07
N SER A 58 32.64 38.85 28.01
CA SER A 58 33.80 37.96 28.06
C SER A 58 33.90 37.25 29.41
N ILE A 59 33.72 37.98 30.52
CA ILE A 59 33.72 37.41 31.87
C ILE A 59 32.55 36.43 32.04
N GLN A 60 31.35 36.77 31.57
CA GLN A 60 30.20 35.86 31.61
C GLN A 60 30.44 34.59 30.77
N ALA A 61 31.04 34.70 29.58
CA ALA A 61 31.40 33.56 28.76
C ALA A 61 32.42 32.64 29.46
N LEU A 62 33.46 33.24 30.07
CA LEU A 62 34.47 32.50 30.85
C LEU A 62 33.88 31.80 32.08
N GLN A 63 32.88 32.40 32.73
CA GLN A 63 32.19 31.79 33.88
C GLN A 63 31.29 30.62 33.49
N ASN A 64 30.69 30.64 32.29
CA ASN A 64 29.79 29.59 31.82
C ASN A 64 30.51 28.39 31.18
N MET A 65 31.72 28.59 30.64
CA MET A 65 32.48 27.56 29.94
C MET A 65 32.76 26.28 30.77
N PRO A 66 33.07 26.34 32.09
CA PRO A 66 33.26 25.14 32.91
C PRO A 66 32.00 24.29 33.13
N ARG A 67 30.81 24.89 33.00
CA ARG A 67 29.54 24.16 33.06
C ARG A 67 29.30 23.42 31.75
N VAL A 68 29.47 24.10 30.63
CA VAL A 68 29.36 23.50 29.29
C VAL A 68 30.33 22.32 29.13
N LEU A 69 31.57 22.44 29.60
CA LEU A 69 32.53 21.34 29.57
C LEU A 69 32.08 20.13 30.41
N ARG A 70 31.45 20.35 31.57
CA ARG A 70 30.88 19.26 32.39
C ARG A 70 29.70 18.58 31.70
N ASP A 71 28.83 19.37 31.10
CA ASP A 71 27.66 18.84 30.39
C ASP A 71 28.09 18.01 29.15
N ILE A 72 29.13 18.44 28.44
CA ILE A 72 29.73 17.67 27.33
C ILE A 72 30.34 16.35 27.81
N GLU A 73 31.05 16.34 28.94
CA GLU A 73 31.64 15.10 29.46
C GLU A 73 30.55 14.13 29.96
N ALA A 74 29.46 14.64 30.56
CA ALA A 74 28.30 13.83 30.93
C ALA A 74 27.63 13.20 29.69
N LEU A 75 27.37 14.00 28.65
CA LEU A 75 26.83 13.51 27.37
C LEU A 75 27.71 12.41 26.74
N LYS A 76 29.03 12.58 26.80
CA LYS A 76 29.98 11.58 26.31
C LYS A 76 29.91 10.27 27.10
N GLN A 77 29.74 10.34 28.42
CA GLN A 77 29.58 9.14 29.25
C GLN A 77 28.26 8.42 28.94
N GLU A 78 27.15 9.15 28.82
CA GLU A 78 25.84 8.59 28.44
C GLU A 78 25.88 7.92 27.05
N ALA A 79 26.53 8.56 26.07
CA ALA A 79 26.71 8.00 24.74
C ALA A 79 27.57 6.71 24.77
N SER A 80 28.60 6.65 25.62
CA SER A 80 29.43 5.45 25.78
C SER A 80 28.63 4.30 26.42
N PHE A 81 27.82 4.60 27.43
CA PHE A 81 26.96 3.62 28.08
C PHE A 81 25.90 3.06 27.11
N LEU A 82 25.28 3.94 26.31
CA LEU A 82 24.32 3.52 25.29
C LEU A 82 24.97 2.60 24.23
N LYS A 83 26.20 2.90 23.83
CA LYS A 83 26.96 2.04 22.90
C LYS A 83 27.21 0.65 23.48
N ASP A 84 27.56 0.57 24.76
CA ASP A 84 27.79 -0.72 25.43
C ASP A 84 26.47 -1.52 25.52
N GLN A 85 25.35 -0.87 25.86
CA GLN A 85 24.02 -1.51 25.85
C GLN A 85 23.61 -2.00 24.45
N MET A 86 23.82 -1.21 23.40
CA MET A 86 23.54 -1.64 22.02
C MET A 86 24.38 -2.84 21.61
N THR A 87 25.62 -2.94 22.10
CA THR A 87 26.50 -4.07 21.82
C THR A 87 25.98 -5.35 22.49
N MET A 88 25.53 -5.25 23.75
CA MET A 88 24.92 -6.36 24.47
C MET A 88 23.62 -6.85 23.78
N VAL A 89 22.73 -5.92 23.40
CA VAL A 89 21.49 -6.26 22.67
C VAL A 89 21.80 -6.96 21.35
N LYS A 90 22.84 -6.53 20.63
CA LYS A 90 23.28 -7.19 19.39
C LYS A 90 23.74 -8.63 19.63
N GLU A 91 24.42 -8.91 20.74
CA GLU A 91 24.84 -10.26 21.09
C GLU A 91 23.64 -11.15 21.48
N ASP A 92 22.68 -10.61 22.23
CA ASP A 92 21.46 -11.33 22.58
C ASP A 92 20.61 -11.66 21.34
N ILE A 93 20.49 -10.73 20.38
CA ILE A 93 19.79 -10.99 19.11
C ILE A 93 20.46 -12.13 18.34
N LYS A 94 21.80 -12.13 18.26
CA LYS A 94 22.55 -13.21 17.58
C LYS A 94 22.33 -14.56 18.25
N LYS A 95 22.33 -14.60 19.58
CA LYS A 95 22.10 -15.82 20.34
C LYS A 95 20.67 -16.33 20.14
N PHE A 96 19.69 -15.42 20.20
CA PHE A 96 18.28 -15.75 19.94
C PHE A 96 18.07 -16.30 18.52
N GLU A 97 18.73 -15.72 17.51
CA GLU A 97 18.67 -16.21 16.13
C GLU A 97 19.24 -17.64 16.02
N GLN A 98 20.36 -17.92 16.68
CA GLN A 98 20.95 -19.27 16.71
C GLN A 98 20.04 -20.30 17.41
N ASP A 99 19.48 -19.94 18.57
CA ASP A 99 18.57 -20.83 19.33
C ASP A 99 17.27 -21.09 18.54
N THR A 100 16.78 -20.07 17.81
CA THR A 100 15.59 -20.19 16.94
C THR A 100 15.85 -21.10 15.74
N LEU A 101 17.02 -20.99 15.09
CA LEU A 101 17.41 -21.87 13.99
C LEU A 101 17.49 -23.34 14.44
N GLN A 102 18.08 -23.59 15.61
CA GLN A 102 18.18 -24.94 16.16
C GLN A 102 16.80 -25.52 16.50
N SER A 103 15.91 -24.70 17.08
CA SER A 103 14.54 -25.11 17.39
C SER A 103 13.71 -25.39 16.13
N MET A 104 13.88 -24.56 15.08
CA MET A 104 13.22 -24.73 13.79
C MET A 104 13.68 -26.03 13.10
N GLN A 105 14.97 -26.37 13.19
CA GLN A 105 15.49 -27.61 12.63
C GLN A 105 14.85 -28.85 13.28
N VAL A 106 14.70 -28.86 14.61
CA VAL A 106 14.03 -29.95 15.33
C VAL A 106 12.56 -30.07 14.90
N LEU A 107 11.86 -28.95 14.71
CA LEU A 107 10.47 -28.97 14.22
C LEU A 107 10.35 -29.57 12.82
N VAL A 108 11.29 -29.27 11.91
CA VAL A 108 11.33 -29.86 10.57
C VAL A 108 11.56 -31.37 10.62
N GLU A 109 12.47 -31.84 11.48
CA GLU A 109 12.70 -33.28 11.66
C GLU A 109 11.46 -33.99 12.20
N ILE A 110 10.76 -33.39 13.17
CA ILE A 110 9.50 -33.93 13.71
C ILE A 110 8.40 -33.97 12.65
N ASP A 111 8.25 -32.92 11.84
CA ASP A 111 7.25 -32.91 10.77
C ASP A 111 7.54 -33.98 9.71
N GLN A 112 8.81 -34.19 9.36
CA GLN A 112 9.21 -35.26 8.46
C GLN A 112 8.92 -36.66 9.02
N VAL A 113 9.11 -36.87 10.32
CA VAL A 113 8.71 -38.12 11.00
C VAL A 113 7.18 -38.27 10.98
N LYS A 114 6.44 -37.21 11.32
CA LYS A 114 4.97 -37.21 11.31
C LYS A 114 4.41 -37.54 9.93
N SER A 115 4.93 -36.91 8.88
CA SER A 115 4.51 -37.16 7.49
C SER A 115 4.75 -38.62 7.09
N ARG A 116 5.94 -39.17 7.40
CA ARG A 116 6.24 -40.59 7.15
C ARG A 116 5.32 -41.53 7.93
N MET A 117 5.03 -41.21 9.20
CA MET A 117 4.11 -42.00 10.01
C MET A 117 2.69 -41.97 9.47
N GLN A 118 2.23 -40.82 8.97
CA GLN A 118 0.89 -40.68 8.42
C GLN A 118 0.74 -41.46 7.11
N LEU A 119 1.72 -41.38 6.21
CA LEU A 119 1.75 -42.18 4.98
C LEU A 119 1.76 -43.69 5.28
N ALA A 120 2.54 -44.13 6.27
CA ALA A 120 2.56 -45.53 6.69
C ALA A 120 1.21 -45.97 7.27
N ALA A 121 0.56 -45.13 8.08
CA ALA A 121 -0.76 -45.42 8.64
C ALA A 121 -1.85 -45.53 7.55
N GLU A 122 -1.86 -44.61 6.59
CA GLU A 122 -2.78 -44.63 5.44
C GLU A 122 -2.55 -45.87 4.56
N ALA A 123 -1.29 -46.21 4.26
CA ALA A 123 -0.95 -47.42 3.51
C ALA A 123 -1.39 -48.70 4.23
N LEU A 124 -1.21 -48.77 5.56
CA LEU A 124 -1.68 -49.92 6.36
C LEU A 124 -3.21 -50.03 6.36
N GLN A 125 -3.94 -48.91 6.45
CA GLN A 125 -5.40 -48.90 6.36
C GLN A 125 -5.89 -49.37 4.99
N GLU A 126 -5.24 -48.96 3.90
CA GLU A 126 -5.62 -49.43 2.55
C GLU A 126 -5.22 -50.89 2.30
N ALA A 127 -4.15 -51.38 2.91
CA ALA A 127 -3.81 -52.80 2.88
C ALA A 127 -4.87 -53.66 3.58
N ASP A 128 -5.37 -53.22 4.74
CA ASP A 128 -6.42 -53.91 5.48
C ASP A 128 -7.76 -53.89 4.73
N LYS A 129 -8.12 -52.74 4.15
CA LYS A 129 -9.29 -52.61 3.26
C LYS A 129 -9.20 -53.55 2.05
N TRP A 130 -8.04 -53.62 1.39
CA TRP A 130 -7.82 -54.54 0.28
C TRP A 130 -8.02 -56.00 0.70
N SER A 131 -7.45 -56.39 1.85
CA SER A 131 -7.58 -57.76 2.38
C SER A 131 -9.05 -58.13 2.62
N THR A 132 -9.81 -57.24 3.27
CA THR A 132 -11.24 -57.42 3.52
C THR A 132 -12.04 -57.51 2.23
N LEU A 133 -11.81 -56.59 1.29
CA LEU A 133 -12.51 -56.58 -0.01
C LEU A 133 -12.20 -57.83 -0.83
N SER A 134 -10.94 -58.30 -0.82
CA SER A 134 -10.51 -59.51 -1.53
C SER A 134 -11.13 -60.78 -0.93
N ALA A 135 -11.31 -60.86 0.39
CA ALA A 135 -12.00 -61.99 1.02
C ALA A 135 -13.50 -62.02 0.66
N ASP A 136 -14.14 -60.86 0.65
CA ASP A 136 -15.58 -60.74 0.41
C ASP A 136 -15.97 -60.82 -1.07
N ILE A 137 -15.03 -60.54 -2.00
CA ILE A 137 -15.35 -60.37 -3.42
C ILE A 137 -15.99 -61.63 -4.01
N GLU A 138 -15.50 -62.82 -3.63
CA GLU A 138 -16.00 -64.08 -4.16
C GLU A 138 -17.39 -64.44 -3.66
N GLU A 139 -17.78 -63.99 -2.47
CA GLU A 139 -19.16 -64.11 -2.02
C GLU A 139 -20.08 -63.18 -2.82
N THR A 140 -19.64 -61.95 -3.08
CA THR A 140 -20.39 -61.02 -3.95
C THR A 140 -20.51 -61.49 -5.39
N PHE A 141 -19.54 -62.21 -5.94
CA PHE A 141 -19.68 -62.79 -7.29
C PHE A 141 -20.79 -63.87 -7.36
N LYS A 142 -21.19 -64.48 -6.24
CA LYS A 142 -22.30 -65.44 -6.19
C LYS A 142 -23.66 -64.77 -6.30
N THR A 143 -23.79 -63.49 -5.93
CA THR A 143 -25.08 -62.77 -6.02
C THR A 143 -25.46 -62.40 -7.44
N GLN A 144 -24.51 -62.47 -8.39
CA GLN A 144 -24.67 -62.10 -9.81
C GLN A 144 -25.16 -60.67 -10.05
N ASP A 145 -25.13 -59.80 -9.03
CA ASP A 145 -25.48 -58.40 -9.15
C ASP A 145 -24.28 -57.58 -9.65
N VAL A 146 -24.34 -57.21 -10.93
CA VAL A 146 -23.28 -56.47 -11.63
C VAL A 146 -22.98 -55.13 -10.97
N ALA A 147 -23.97 -54.45 -10.38
CA ALA A 147 -23.78 -53.15 -9.75
C ALA A 147 -22.97 -53.25 -8.45
N VAL A 148 -23.34 -54.19 -7.58
CA VAL A 148 -22.65 -54.41 -6.29
C VAL A 148 -21.21 -54.91 -6.50
N ILE A 149 -21.01 -55.82 -7.46
CA ILE A 149 -19.67 -56.32 -7.81
C ILE A 149 -18.80 -55.18 -8.35
N SER A 150 -19.34 -54.31 -9.22
CA SER A 150 -18.60 -53.18 -9.79
C SER A 150 -18.17 -52.15 -8.72
N SER A 151 -19.02 -51.90 -7.73
CA SER A 151 -18.73 -50.98 -6.62
C SER A 151 -17.60 -51.50 -5.74
N LYS A 152 -17.62 -52.80 -5.39
CA LYS A 152 -16.54 -53.44 -4.63
C LYS A 152 -15.21 -53.47 -5.40
N LEU A 153 -15.23 -53.75 -6.71
CA LEU A 153 -14.02 -53.69 -7.53
C LEU A 153 -13.46 -52.28 -7.67
N ALA A 154 -14.31 -51.25 -7.68
CA ALA A 154 -13.87 -49.86 -7.68
C ALA A 154 -13.21 -49.46 -6.34
N ALA A 155 -13.78 -49.89 -5.22
CA ALA A 155 -13.17 -49.70 -3.90
C ALA A 155 -11.80 -50.41 -3.80
N MET A 156 -11.72 -51.65 -4.29
CA MET A 156 -10.51 -52.46 -4.34
C MET A 156 -9.44 -51.78 -5.24
N GLN A 157 -9.83 -51.20 -6.38
CA GLN A 157 -8.94 -50.41 -7.23
C GLN A 157 -8.41 -49.14 -6.55
N SER A 158 -9.24 -48.45 -5.75
CA SER A 158 -8.83 -47.27 -5.00
C SER A 158 -7.80 -47.62 -3.92
N SER A 159 -7.99 -48.72 -3.20
CA SER A 159 -7.04 -49.20 -2.20
C SER A 159 -5.71 -49.63 -2.82
N LEU A 160 -5.73 -50.23 -4.03
CA LEU A 160 -4.52 -50.63 -4.74
C LEU A 160 -3.64 -49.43 -5.16
N ALA A 161 -4.25 -48.31 -5.51
CA ALA A 161 -3.52 -47.10 -5.94
C ALA A 161 -2.60 -46.52 -4.85
N MET A 162 -2.90 -46.81 -3.56
CA MET A 162 -2.09 -46.40 -2.41
C MET A 162 -1.03 -47.44 -2.01
N LEU A 163 -1.05 -48.62 -2.62
CA LEU A 163 -0.19 -49.78 -2.27
C LEU A 163 0.93 -50.04 -3.30
N VAL A 164 1.28 -49.05 -4.12
CA VAL A 164 2.26 -49.17 -5.22
C VAL A 164 3.62 -49.66 -4.74
N ASP A 165 4.03 -49.27 -3.54
CA ASP A 165 5.34 -49.61 -2.97
C ASP A 165 5.38 -50.98 -2.26
N THR A 166 4.30 -51.76 -2.32
CA THR A 166 4.27 -53.12 -1.74
C THR A 166 4.91 -54.15 -2.68
N PRO A 167 5.72 -55.10 -2.17
CA PRO A 167 6.42 -56.08 -3.02
C PRO A 167 5.49 -57.01 -3.80
N ASP A 168 4.25 -57.19 -3.33
CA ASP A 168 3.19 -57.99 -3.93
C ASP A 168 2.23 -57.18 -4.83
N TYR A 169 2.54 -55.90 -5.12
CA TYR A 169 1.71 -55.01 -5.94
C TYR A 169 1.40 -55.58 -7.33
N SER A 170 2.39 -56.18 -7.98
CA SER A 170 2.25 -56.84 -9.28
C SER A 170 1.22 -57.98 -9.24
N GLU A 171 1.26 -58.81 -8.20
CA GLU A 171 0.33 -59.93 -8.03
C GLU A 171 -1.10 -59.42 -7.76
N LYS A 172 -1.24 -58.38 -6.93
CA LYS A 172 -2.52 -57.72 -6.65
C LYS A 172 -3.15 -57.09 -7.90
N CYS A 173 -2.34 -56.51 -8.79
CA CYS A 173 -2.80 -55.97 -10.08
C CYS A 173 -3.39 -57.09 -10.95
N VAL A 174 -2.67 -58.22 -11.07
CA VAL A 174 -3.12 -59.39 -11.84
C VAL A 174 -4.42 -59.97 -11.26
N GLN A 175 -4.54 -60.04 -9.93
CA GLN A 175 -5.77 -60.48 -9.25
C GLN A 175 -6.96 -59.57 -9.54
N LEU A 176 -6.78 -58.24 -9.46
CA LEU A 176 -7.84 -57.28 -9.78
C LEU A 176 -8.27 -57.37 -11.24
N GLU A 177 -7.31 -57.55 -12.15
CA GLU A 177 -7.57 -57.68 -13.59
C GLU A 177 -8.32 -58.97 -13.91
N ALA A 178 -7.98 -60.09 -13.26
CA ALA A 178 -8.74 -61.34 -13.38
C ALA A 178 -10.20 -61.18 -12.91
N LEU A 179 -10.44 -60.47 -11.80
CA LEU A 179 -11.79 -60.21 -11.30
C LEU A 179 -12.57 -59.27 -12.23
N LYS A 180 -11.92 -58.26 -12.81
CA LYS A 180 -12.53 -57.39 -13.84
C LYS A 180 -12.94 -58.16 -15.09
N ASN A 181 -12.07 -59.04 -15.60
CA ASN A 181 -12.37 -59.89 -16.75
C ASN A 181 -13.55 -60.85 -16.48
N ARG A 182 -13.68 -61.34 -15.24
CA ARG A 182 -14.80 -62.18 -14.82
C ARG A 182 -16.12 -61.40 -14.75
N LEU A 183 -16.10 -60.15 -14.27
CA LEU A 183 -17.26 -59.26 -14.33
C LEU A 183 -17.66 -58.97 -15.79
N GLU A 184 -16.70 -58.73 -16.66
CA GLU A 184 -16.93 -58.53 -18.10
C GLU A 184 -17.60 -59.75 -18.75
N ALA A 185 -17.14 -60.95 -18.43
CA ALA A 185 -17.73 -62.19 -18.94
C ALA A 185 -19.18 -62.41 -18.43
N LEU A 186 -19.52 -61.96 -17.22
CA LEU A 186 -20.88 -62.00 -16.68
C LEU A 186 -21.80 -60.96 -17.33
N ALA A 187 -21.30 -59.75 -17.57
CA ALA A 187 -22.07 -58.66 -18.15
C ALA A 187 -22.27 -58.81 -19.67
N SER A 188 -21.29 -59.37 -20.39
CA SER A 188 -21.30 -59.53 -21.85
C SER A 188 -22.57 -60.21 -22.41
N PRO A 189 -23.02 -61.39 -21.93
CA PRO A 189 -24.24 -62.02 -22.43
C PRO A 189 -25.51 -61.25 -22.05
N GLN A 190 -25.54 -60.57 -20.89
CA GLN A 190 -26.67 -59.73 -20.47
C GLN A 190 -26.81 -58.50 -21.37
N ILE A 191 -25.69 -57.84 -21.69
CA ILE A 191 -25.63 -56.72 -22.64
C ILE A 191 -26.03 -57.19 -24.05
N VAL A 192 -25.51 -58.31 -24.54
CA VAL A 192 -25.89 -58.85 -25.86
C VAL A 192 -27.38 -59.23 -25.89
N SER A 193 -27.94 -59.79 -24.82
CA SER A 193 -29.36 -60.14 -24.75
C SER A 193 -30.27 -58.91 -24.75
N THR A 194 -29.90 -57.85 -24.02
CA THR A 194 -30.67 -56.59 -23.95
C THR A 194 -30.60 -55.79 -25.26
N PHE A 195 -29.48 -55.87 -25.98
CA PHE A 195 -29.36 -55.33 -27.34
C PHE A 195 -30.23 -56.09 -28.35
N ASN A 196 -30.33 -57.42 -28.23
CA ASN A 196 -31.14 -58.24 -29.13
C ASN A 196 -32.66 -58.11 -28.87
N THR A 197 -33.09 -57.75 -27.66
CA THR A 197 -34.52 -57.60 -27.32
C THR A 197 -35.09 -56.20 -27.53
N LEU A 198 -34.29 -55.20 -27.92
CA LEU A 198 -34.74 -53.80 -28.15
C LEU A 198 -35.52 -53.19 -26.96
N SER A 199 -35.28 -53.69 -25.74
CA SER A 199 -35.88 -53.18 -24.51
C SER A 199 -35.13 -51.92 -24.07
N THR A 200 -35.63 -50.73 -24.43
CA THR A 200 -35.02 -49.43 -24.12
C THR A 200 -35.00 -49.10 -22.62
N GLY A 201 -35.75 -49.82 -21.78
CA GLY A 201 -35.77 -49.64 -20.32
C GLY A 201 -34.67 -50.42 -19.56
N GLU A 202 -34.32 -51.62 -20.01
CA GLU A 202 -33.32 -52.48 -19.35
C GLU A 202 -31.89 -52.21 -19.85
N THR A 203 -31.76 -51.65 -21.06
CA THR A 203 -30.49 -51.19 -21.63
C THR A 203 -29.86 -50.07 -20.79
N HIS A 204 -30.64 -49.24 -20.10
CA HIS A 204 -30.12 -48.22 -19.17
C HIS A 204 -29.54 -48.78 -17.86
N ALA A 205 -29.98 -49.96 -17.40
CA ALA A 205 -29.45 -50.62 -16.20
C ALA A 205 -28.15 -51.40 -16.48
N TYR A 206 -27.99 -51.91 -17.70
CA TYR A 206 -26.84 -52.71 -18.15
C TYR A 206 -25.78 -51.93 -18.92
N THR A 207 -25.96 -50.63 -19.12
CA THR A 207 -24.89 -49.70 -19.50
C THR A 207 -24.35 -48.94 -18.27
N PRO A 208 -23.66 -49.57 -17.30
CA PRO A 208 -23.00 -48.80 -16.27
C PRO A 208 -21.64 -48.32 -16.80
N GLN A 209 -21.31 -47.10 -16.40
CA GLN A 209 -20.05 -46.35 -16.51
C GLN A 209 -18.75 -47.13 -16.19
N HIS A 210 -18.80 -48.43 -15.93
CA HIS A 210 -17.72 -49.30 -15.49
C HIS A 210 -17.15 -50.23 -16.59
N VAL A 211 -17.98 -50.76 -17.51
CA VAL A 211 -17.49 -51.59 -18.64
C VAL A 211 -16.72 -50.71 -19.64
N CYS A 212 -17.23 -49.51 -19.93
CA CYS A 212 -16.49 -48.50 -20.67
C CYS A 212 -15.20 -48.06 -19.95
N ARG A 213 -15.15 -48.06 -18.62
CA ARG A 213 -13.94 -47.74 -17.84
C ARG A 213 -12.84 -48.80 -18.01
N SER A 214 -13.20 -50.08 -18.11
CA SER A 214 -12.26 -51.18 -18.40
C SER A 214 -11.66 -51.04 -19.81
N VAL A 215 -12.50 -50.81 -20.81
CA VAL A 215 -12.07 -50.58 -22.21
C VAL A 215 -11.25 -49.28 -22.35
N THR A 216 -11.58 -48.24 -21.58
CA THR A 216 -10.81 -46.98 -21.54
C THR A 216 -9.48 -47.14 -20.80
N GLN A 217 -9.34 -48.08 -19.86
CA GLN A 217 -8.07 -48.37 -19.17
C GLN A 217 -7.08 -49.09 -20.10
N HIS A 218 -7.56 -49.96 -21.00
CA HIS A 218 -6.70 -50.70 -21.92
C HIS A 218 -6.09 -49.81 -23.02
N TYR A 219 -6.78 -48.74 -23.43
CA TYR A 219 -6.27 -47.73 -24.40
C TYR A 219 -5.78 -46.43 -23.74
N GLY A 220 -6.00 -46.26 -22.43
CA GLY A 220 -5.77 -45.04 -21.66
C GLY A 220 -4.35 -44.85 -21.12
N HIS A 221 -3.39 -45.70 -21.47
CA HIS A 221 -1.99 -45.54 -21.04
C HIS A 221 -1.30 -44.28 -21.63
N LYS A 222 -1.99 -43.53 -22.51
CA LYS A 222 -1.58 -42.20 -23.00
C LYS A 222 -2.29 -41.02 -22.32
N ARG A 223 -3.13 -41.25 -21.29
CA ARG A 223 -3.91 -40.20 -20.60
C ARG A 223 -3.26 -39.66 -19.32
N LEU A 224 -1.96 -39.92 -19.09
CA LEU A 224 -1.24 -39.48 -17.88
C LEU A 224 -0.66 -38.06 -17.94
N ASP A 225 -0.92 -37.27 -19.00
CA ASP A 225 -0.42 -35.89 -19.11
C ASP A 225 -1.48 -34.80 -18.85
N TRP A 226 -2.75 -35.16 -18.63
CA TRP A 226 -3.81 -34.15 -18.42
C TRP A 226 -4.13 -33.90 -16.94
N ASP A 227 -4.03 -34.90 -16.07
CA ASP A 227 -4.31 -34.75 -14.63
C ASP A 227 -3.13 -34.15 -13.85
N SER A 228 -1.89 -34.36 -14.32
CA SER A 228 -0.69 -33.77 -13.73
C SER A 228 -0.55 -32.26 -13.98
N GLU A 229 -1.02 -31.76 -15.13
CA GLU A 229 -0.95 -30.33 -15.46
C GLU A 229 -2.20 -29.53 -15.06
N THR A 230 -3.35 -30.16 -14.85
CA THR A 230 -4.56 -29.48 -14.34
C THR A 230 -4.63 -29.46 -12.80
N ALA A 231 -4.02 -30.44 -12.12
CA ALA A 231 -3.80 -30.38 -10.67
C ALA A 231 -2.83 -29.27 -10.24
N LEU A 232 -2.08 -28.67 -11.17
CA LEU A 232 -1.23 -27.48 -10.95
C LEU A 232 -1.97 -26.14 -11.14
N LEU A 233 -3.20 -26.14 -11.67
CA LEU A 233 -3.95 -24.91 -11.99
C LEU A 233 -4.80 -24.40 -10.82
N VAL A 234 -5.31 -25.30 -9.98
CA VAL A 234 -6.13 -24.97 -8.78
C VAL A 234 -5.30 -24.54 -7.54
N PRO A 235 -4.04 -25.00 -7.31
CA PRO A 235 -3.30 -24.66 -6.09
C PRO A 235 -2.65 -23.27 -6.09
N SER A 236 -2.45 -22.62 -7.24
CA SER A 236 -1.68 -21.37 -7.31
C SER A 236 -2.44 -20.15 -6.78
N SER A 237 -3.76 -20.08 -6.99
CA SER A 237 -4.62 -19.01 -6.45
C SER A 237 -4.60 -18.94 -4.91
N PRO A 238 -4.84 -20.04 -4.16
CA PRO A 238 -4.82 -19.99 -2.69
C PRO A 238 -3.43 -19.66 -2.11
N ILE A 239 -2.33 -20.09 -2.75
CA ILE A 239 -0.97 -19.74 -2.31
C ILE A 239 -0.70 -18.23 -2.51
N LEU A 240 -1.07 -17.68 -3.66
CA LEU A 240 -0.97 -16.23 -3.91
C LEU A 240 -1.82 -15.42 -2.94
N LEU A 241 -3.03 -15.89 -2.63
CA LEU A 241 -3.91 -15.24 -1.65
C LEU A 241 -3.33 -15.29 -0.22
N LEU A 242 -2.71 -16.42 0.17
CA LEU A 242 -2.03 -16.54 1.46
C LEU A 242 -0.84 -15.56 1.55
N TYR A 243 -0.02 -15.50 0.51
CA TYR A 243 1.09 -14.54 0.43
C TYR A 243 0.60 -13.09 0.54
N VAL A 244 -0.47 -12.72 -0.16
CA VAL A 244 -1.07 -11.38 -0.08
C VAL A 244 -1.59 -11.08 1.33
N SER A 245 -2.17 -12.07 2.00
CA SER A 245 -2.63 -11.94 3.39
C SER A 245 -1.46 -11.66 4.33
N ASP A 246 -0.39 -12.44 4.26
CA ASP A 246 0.80 -12.27 5.11
C ASP A 246 1.53 -10.94 4.84
N PHE A 247 1.56 -10.50 3.57
CA PHE A 247 2.05 -9.16 3.22
C PHE A 247 1.15 -8.07 3.84
N SER A 248 -0.18 -8.20 3.76
CA SER A 248 -1.07 -7.23 4.39
C SER A 248 -0.84 -7.12 5.91
N VAL A 249 -0.62 -8.25 6.60
CA VAL A 249 -0.30 -8.28 8.04
C VAL A 249 1.03 -7.61 8.35
N THR A 250 2.05 -7.81 7.52
CA THR A 250 3.35 -7.14 7.69
C THR A 250 3.24 -5.64 7.44
N LEU A 251 2.46 -5.17 6.46
CA LEU A 251 2.17 -3.73 6.29
C LEU A 251 1.47 -3.12 7.50
N GLN A 252 0.49 -3.82 8.07
CA GLN A 252 -0.16 -3.37 9.31
C GLN A 252 0.82 -3.32 10.48
N SER A 253 1.75 -4.25 10.56
CA SER A 253 2.80 -4.27 11.60
C SER A 253 3.78 -3.11 11.43
N ILE A 254 4.17 -2.78 10.20
CA ILE A 254 4.98 -1.61 9.88
C ILE A 254 4.24 -0.33 10.29
N ARG A 255 2.95 -0.22 9.94
CA ARG A 255 2.10 0.93 10.31
C ARG A 255 2.08 1.16 11.84
N LYS A 256 1.93 0.08 12.62
CA LYS A 256 1.97 0.13 14.09
C LYS A 256 3.35 0.53 14.62
N LYS A 257 4.42 -0.02 14.04
CA LYS A 257 5.81 0.24 14.48
C LYS A 257 6.23 1.70 14.26
N TYR A 258 5.77 2.32 13.18
CA TYR A 258 6.01 3.74 12.91
C TYR A 258 5.09 4.69 13.69
N LYS A 259 4.24 4.16 14.60
CA LYS A 259 3.39 4.96 15.50
C LYS A 259 2.49 5.97 14.77
N PHE A 260 2.02 5.66 13.55
CA PHE A 260 1.11 6.52 12.80
C PHE A 260 -0.23 6.80 13.51
N GLU A 261 -0.49 6.14 14.65
CA GLU A 261 -1.69 6.32 15.49
C GLU A 261 -1.40 6.93 16.88
N GLU A 262 -0.14 7.10 17.31
CA GLU A 262 0.17 7.66 18.63
C GLU A 262 0.21 9.20 18.62
N ALA A 263 -0.26 9.80 19.71
CA ALA A 263 -0.21 11.25 19.94
C ALA A 263 1.25 11.76 19.97
N PRO A 264 1.51 13.02 19.57
CA PRO A 264 2.86 13.56 19.42
C PRO A 264 3.63 13.52 20.75
N THR A 265 4.68 12.70 20.82
CA THR A 265 5.58 12.58 21.98
C THR A 265 6.77 13.53 21.93
N SER A 266 7.03 14.20 20.80
CA SER A 266 8.16 15.11 20.61
C SER A 266 7.68 16.41 19.97
N GLU A 267 8.10 17.55 20.54
CA GLU A 267 7.81 18.89 20.02
C GLU A 267 8.76 19.30 18.88
N VAL A 268 9.81 18.51 18.63
CA VAL A 268 10.82 18.78 17.60
C VAL A 268 10.31 18.32 16.24
N PHE A 269 10.21 19.25 15.29
CA PHE A 269 9.93 18.96 13.89
C PHE A 269 11.13 18.23 13.28
N THR A 270 10.93 16.99 12.82
CA THR A 270 12.00 16.18 12.20
C THR A 270 11.62 15.82 10.77
N GLU A 271 12.45 16.27 9.81
CA GLU A 271 12.32 15.92 8.40
C GLU A 271 12.94 14.54 8.11
N ASP A 272 12.27 13.46 8.57
CA ASP A 272 12.67 12.09 8.24
C ASP A 272 11.86 11.54 7.06
N TRP A 273 12.50 11.47 5.90
CA TRP A 273 11.92 10.92 4.66
C TRP A 273 12.10 9.41 4.52
N THR A 274 12.79 8.75 5.45
CA THR A 274 13.11 7.31 5.35
C THR A 274 11.86 6.44 5.31
N ALA A 275 10.86 6.76 6.12
CA ALA A 275 9.58 6.03 6.15
C ALA A 275 8.83 6.14 4.81
N PHE A 276 8.83 7.34 4.21
CA PHE A 276 8.23 7.60 2.90
C PHE A 276 8.97 6.83 1.79
N GLN A 277 10.30 6.94 1.73
CA GLN A 277 11.12 6.23 0.75
C GLN A 277 10.96 4.71 0.82
N ASN A 278 10.90 4.15 2.03
CA ASN A 278 10.62 2.71 2.21
C ASN A 278 9.22 2.34 1.75
N SER A 279 8.22 3.19 2.00
CA SER A 279 6.84 2.96 1.55
C SER A 279 6.71 3.01 0.03
N VAL A 280 7.44 3.90 -0.65
CA VAL A 280 7.49 3.93 -2.12
C VAL A 280 8.10 2.66 -2.70
N ARG A 281 9.15 2.10 -2.09
CA ARG A 281 9.73 0.79 -2.51
C ARG A 281 8.73 -0.36 -2.35
N ILE A 282 7.90 -0.32 -1.30
CA ILE A 282 6.81 -1.28 -1.11
C ILE A 282 5.77 -1.13 -2.23
N ILE A 283 5.40 0.10 -2.60
CA ILE A 283 4.48 0.38 -3.71
C ILE A 283 5.04 -0.18 -5.03
N ALA A 284 6.32 0.05 -5.32
CA ALA A 284 6.99 -0.53 -6.50
C ALA A 284 6.92 -2.06 -6.51
N THR A 285 7.13 -2.69 -5.35
CA THR A 285 7.00 -4.16 -5.19
C THR A 285 5.56 -4.63 -5.45
N CYS A 286 4.56 -3.90 -4.95
CA CYS A 286 3.15 -4.18 -5.23
C CYS A 286 2.83 -4.04 -6.73
N GLY A 287 3.43 -3.06 -7.41
CA GLY A 287 3.37 -2.87 -8.85
C GLY A 287 3.91 -4.05 -9.64
N GLU A 288 5.09 -4.55 -9.26
CA GLU A 288 5.70 -5.69 -9.94
C GLU A 288 4.86 -6.96 -9.72
N LEU A 289 4.31 -7.17 -8.52
CA LEU A 289 3.39 -8.27 -8.25
C LEU A 289 2.11 -8.18 -9.11
N LEU A 290 1.53 -6.98 -9.26
CA LEU A 290 0.38 -6.75 -10.14
C LEU A 290 0.71 -7.08 -11.60
N ARG A 291 1.89 -6.64 -12.07
CA ARG A 291 2.36 -6.89 -13.44
C ARG A 291 2.62 -8.37 -13.70
N GLN A 292 3.29 -9.06 -12.77
CA GLN A 292 3.52 -10.50 -12.84
C GLN A 292 2.23 -11.31 -12.79
N CYS A 293 1.27 -10.91 -11.95
CA CYS A 293 -0.05 -11.53 -11.89
C CYS A 293 -0.78 -11.40 -13.24
N GLY A 294 -0.76 -10.21 -13.85
CA GLY A 294 -1.33 -9.99 -15.18
C GLY A 294 -0.64 -10.79 -16.28
N ALA A 295 0.69 -10.85 -16.28
CA ALA A 295 1.46 -11.65 -17.24
C ALA A 295 1.18 -13.15 -17.09
N PHE A 296 1.09 -13.65 -15.85
CA PHE A 296 0.74 -15.04 -15.57
C PHE A 296 -0.68 -15.36 -16.02
N GLU A 297 -1.65 -14.49 -15.73
CA GLU A 297 -3.04 -14.60 -16.18
C GLU A 297 -3.13 -14.65 -17.72
N GLN A 298 -2.34 -13.83 -18.42
CA GLN A 298 -2.27 -13.84 -19.88
C GLN A 298 -1.67 -15.15 -20.43
N GLN A 299 -0.56 -15.62 -19.86
CA GLN A 299 0.04 -16.90 -20.24
C GLN A 299 -0.89 -18.08 -20.00
N LEU A 300 -1.60 -18.06 -18.87
CA LEU A 300 -2.60 -19.06 -18.52
C LEU A 300 -3.75 -19.07 -19.53
N SER A 301 -4.29 -17.89 -19.84
CA SER A 301 -5.35 -17.72 -20.84
C SER A 301 -4.93 -18.25 -22.21
N ASN A 302 -3.71 -17.94 -22.66
CA ASN A 302 -3.15 -18.45 -23.91
C ASN A 302 -3.01 -19.99 -23.91
N LYS A 303 -2.54 -20.58 -22.79
CA LYS A 303 -2.42 -22.05 -22.66
C LYS A 303 -3.78 -22.75 -22.65
N ILE A 304 -4.76 -22.19 -21.94
CA ILE A 304 -6.13 -22.71 -21.90
C ILE A 304 -6.74 -22.66 -23.31
N LEU A 305 -6.69 -21.52 -23.99
CA LEU A 305 -7.23 -21.37 -25.34
C LEU A 305 -6.53 -22.30 -26.34
N GLY A 306 -5.20 -22.43 -26.24
CA GLY A 306 -4.38 -23.28 -27.09
C GLY A 306 -4.60 -24.79 -26.87
N LYS A 307 -4.92 -25.23 -25.65
CA LYS A 307 -5.31 -26.61 -25.36
C LYS A 307 -6.78 -26.85 -25.73
N ALA A 308 -7.69 -25.97 -25.32
CA ALA A 308 -9.12 -26.07 -25.61
C ALA A 308 -9.40 -26.13 -27.12
N GLY A 309 -8.72 -25.33 -27.94
CA GLY A 309 -8.84 -25.36 -29.39
C GLY A 309 -8.37 -26.66 -30.06
N ARG A 310 -7.63 -27.53 -29.36
CA ARG A 310 -7.23 -28.87 -29.85
C ARG A 310 -8.27 -29.95 -29.54
N PHE A 311 -9.08 -29.76 -28.51
CA PHE A 311 -10.02 -30.77 -28.00
C PHE A 311 -11.49 -30.40 -28.24
N LEU A 312 -11.82 -29.13 -28.40
CA LEU A 312 -13.17 -28.63 -28.70
C LEU A 312 -13.33 -28.38 -30.21
N TRP A 313 -14.54 -28.64 -30.72
CA TRP A 313 -14.93 -28.60 -32.14
C TRP A 313 -14.69 -27.22 -32.80
N GLU A 314 -14.75 -27.17 -34.14
CA GLU A 314 -14.24 -26.17 -35.11
C GLU A 314 -14.40 -24.65 -34.78
N GLY A 315 -15.22 -24.25 -33.80
CA GLY A 315 -15.41 -22.85 -33.40
C GLY A 315 -14.31 -22.24 -32.49
N PHE A 316 -13.41 -23.05 -31.91
CA PHE A 316 -12.40 -22.58 -30.93
C PHE A 316 -10.94 -22.75 -31.39
N ASN A 317 -10.72 -23.02 -32.68
CA ASN A 317 -9.39 -23.22 -33.24
C ASN A 317 -8.66 -21.85 -33.41
N PRO A 318 -7.44 -21.64 -32.88
CA PRO A 318 -6.73 -20.34 -32.93
C PRO A 318 -6.38 -19.82 -34.33
N ARG A 319 -6.68 -20.56 -35.40
CA ARG A 319 -6.51 -20.12 -36.80
C ARG A 319 -7.62 -19.23 -37.33
N SER A 320 -8.70 -18.97 -36.59
CA SER A 320 -9.71 -17.98 -37.00
C SER A 320 -9.30 -16.52 -36.70
N LEU A 321 -8.03 -16.28 -36.37
CA LEU A 321 -7.49 -14.98 -35.94
C LEU A 321 -6.88 -14.13 -37.06
N SER A 322 -6.96 -14.51 -38.33
CA SER A 322 -6.60 -13.59 -39.43
C SER A 322 -7.82 -13.25 -40.27
N GLY A 323 -8.35 -12.05 -40.08
CA GLY A 323 -9.38 -11.43 -40.93
C GLY A 323 -8.90 -11.08 -42.34
N LEU A 324 -8.03 -11.90 -42.96
CA LEU A 324 -7.64 -11.75 -44.36
C LEU A 324 -7.52 -13.13 -45.01
N GLN A 325 -8.19 -13.24 -46.15
CA GLN A 325 -8.16 -14.29 -47.16
C GLN A 325 -9.21 -15.41 -47.03
N GLU A 326 -10.38 -15.12 -47.59
CA GLU A 326 -11.18 -16.09 -48.31
C GLU A 326 -10.31 -16.89 -49.30
N GLY A 327 -10.49 -18.20 -49.33
CA GLY A 327 -9.96 -19.08 -50.37
C GLY A 327 -8.96 -20.12 -49.86
N GLY A 328 -9.45 -21.28 -49.42
CA GLY A 328 -8.57 -22.38 -49.03
C GLY A 328 -9.27 -23.66 -48.60
N ALA A 329 -9.81 -24.38 -49.59
CA ALA A 329 -10.08 -25.83 -49.63
C ALA A 329 -10.39 -26.58 -48.32
N GLU A 330 -11.62 -27.11 -48.26
CA GLU A 330 -12.05 -28.22 -47.39
C GLU A 330 -11.00 -29.34 -47.32
N ARG A 331 -10.16 -29.35 -46.29
CA ARG A 331 -9.47 -30.57 -45.87
C ARG A 331 -10.34 -31.27 -44.85
N ARG A 332 -11.17 -32.21 -45.34
CA ARG A 332 -11.73 -33.31 -44.53
C ARG A 332 -10.58 -34.14 -43.97
N GLY A 333 -9.97 -33.69 -42.88
CA GLY A 333 -9.20 -34.57 -42.02
C GLY A 333 -10.17 -35.58 -41.41
N GLN A 334 -9.82 -36.88 -41.46
CA GLN A 334 -10.59 -37.93 -40.78
C GLN A 334 -10.94 -37.48 -39.37
N LYS A 335 -12.24 -37.23 -39.11
CA LYS A 335 -12.73 -37.01 -37.75
C LYS A 335 -12.44 -38.28 -36.96
N ASN A 336 -11.73 -38.16 -35.84
CA ASN A 336 -11.57 -39.28 -34.94
C ASN A 336 -12.97 -39.71 -34.47
N PRO A 337 -13.39 -40.98 -34.63
CA PRO A 337 -14.71 -41.45 -34.17
C PRO A 337 -14.93 -41.24 -32.67
N TRP A 338 -13.84 -41.13 -31.90
CA TRP A 338 -13.83 -40.89 -30.46
C TRP A 338 -13.93 -39.40 -30.07
N GLN A 339 -13.93 -38.47 -31.03
CA GLN A 339 -14.16 -37.04 -30.80
C GLN A 339 -15.66 -36.67 -30.84
N GLU A 340 -16.54 -37.59 -31.24
CA GLU A 340 -17.99 -37.33 -31.26
C GLU A 340 -18.64 -37.41 -29.87
N TYR A 341 -18.02 -38.11 -28.91
CA TYR A 341 -18.55 -38.23 -27.55
C TYR A 341 -17.81 -37.29 -26.58
N ASN A 342 -18.46 -36.18 -26.26
CA ASN A 342 -18.00 -35.26 -25.23
C ASN A 342 -18.39 -35.78 -23.84
N TYR A 343 -17.48 -36.53 -23.23
CA TYR A 343 -17.69 -37.13 -21.90
C TYR A 343 -18.01 -36.09 -20.82
N LEU A 344 -17.48 -34.87 -20.92
CA LEU A 344 -17.72 -33.78 -19.97
C LEU A 344 -19.16 -33.26 -20.07
N GLN A 345 -19.69 -33.16 -21.29
CA GLN A 345 -21.09 -32.83 -21.55
C GLN A 345 -22.05 -33.90 -21.01
N GLN A 346 -21.64 -35.18 -21.05
CA GLN A 346 -22.45 -36.30 -20.56
C GLN A 346 -22.35 -36.53 -19.05
N SER A 347 -21.21 -36.23 -18.42
CA SER A 347 -21.02 -36.40 -16.97
C SER A 347 -21.56 -35.21 -16.15
N SER A 348 -21.38 -33.98 -16.65
CA SER A 348 -21.81 -32.76 -15.97
C SER A 348 -22.05 -31.63 -16.98
N MET A 349 -23.30 -31.50 -17.42
CA MET A 349 -23.71 -30.46 -18.38
C MET A 349 -23.42 -29.03 -17.86
N ALA A 350 -23.49 -28.83 -16.54
CA ALA A 350 -23.22 -27.55 -15.90
C ALA A 350 -21.74 -27.14 -15.99
N GLU A 351 -20.81 -28.07 -15.72
CA GLU A 351 -19.37 -27.84 -15.84
C GLU A 351 -18.96 -27.60 -17.30
N TYR A 352 -19.56 -28.34 -18.23
CA TYR A 352 -19.34 -28.14 -19.65
C TYR A 352 -19.80 -26.75 -20.13
N ASN A 353 -20.98 -26.30 -19.70
CA ASN A 353 -21.48 -24.96 -20.02
C ASN A 353 -20.61 -23.86 -19.40
N ASN A 354 -20.16 -24.04 -18.15
CA ASN A 354 -19.25 -23.10 -17.48
C ASN A 354 -17.88 -23.03 -18.18
N LEU A 355 -17.34 -24.17 -18.62
CA LEU A 355 -16.13 -24.20 -19.45
C LEU A 355 -16.34 -23.47 -20.79
N LEU A 356 -17.50 -23.62 -21.42
CA LEU A 356 -17.79 -22.96 -22.68
C LEU A 356 -17.94 -21.44 -22.52
N GLU A 357 -18.57 -21.00 -21.44
CA GLU A 357 -18.73 -19.58 -21.07
C GLU A 357 -17.39 -18.92 -20.74
N THR A 358 -16.55 -19.60 -19.96
CA THR A 358 -15.18 -19.13 -19.66
C THR A 358 -14.34 -19.05 -20.95
N LEU A 359 -14.43 -20.03 -21.85
CA LEU A 359 -13.73 -19.96 -23.13
C LEU A 359 -14.28 -18.86 -24.06
N HIS A 360 -15.58 -18.62 -24.07
CA HIS A 360 -16.20 -17.56 -24.85
C HIS A 360 -15.75 -16.19 -24.35
N THR A 361 -15.78 -15.98 -23.03
CA THR A 361 -15.31 -14.73 -22.41
C THR A 361 -13.81 -14.50 -22.63
N LEU A 362 -12.98 -15.55 -22.55
CA LEU A 362 -11.55 -15.47 -22.92
C LEU A 362 -11.34 -15.11 -24.40
N LYS A 363 -12.19 -15.61 -25.29
CA LYS A 363 -12.12 -15.36 -26.73
C LYS A 363 -12.59 -13.94 -27.09
N GLU A 364 -13.67 -13.44 -26.47
CA GLU A 364 -14.20 -12.10 -26.75
C GLU A 364 -13.39 -10.98 -26.08
N LYS A 365 -12.97 -11.17 -24.82
CA LYS A 365 -12.24 -10.11 -24.07
C LYS A 365 -10.74 -10.06 -24.39
N GLY A 366 -10.21 -11.09 -25.06
CA GLY A 366 -8.78 -11.25 -25.32
C GLY A 366 -8.02 -11.71 -24.07
N THR A 367 -6.82 -12.26 -24.28
CA THR A 367 -6.06 -12.93 -23.21
C THR A 367 -5.43 -11.98 -22.18
N GLY A 368 -5.43 -10.67 -22.42
CA GLY A 368 -4.95 -9.66 -21.46
C GLY A 368 -5.99 -9.15 -20.46
N ASN A 369 -7.29 -9.38 -20.70
CA ASN A 369 -8.41 -8.91 -19.87
C ASN A 369 -9.27 -10.07 -19.34
N SER A 370 -8.69 -11.26 -19.24
CA SER A 370 -9.35 -12.40 -18.63
C SER A 370 -9.56 -12.14 -17.13
N SER A 371 -10.62 -12.71 -16.57
CA SER A 371 -10.97 -12.58 -15.15
C SER A 371 -10.68 -13.86 -14.37
N LEU A 372 -9.72 -14.67 -14.85
CA LEU A 372 -9.40 -15.98 -14.29
C LEU A 372 -8.82 -15.87 -12.88
N LEU A 373 -8.03 -14.83 -12.62
CA LEU A 373 -7.42 -14.52 -11.33
C LEU A 373 -7.99 -13.21 -10.75
N SER A 374 -9.24 -12.90 -11.06
CA SER A 374 -9.91 -11.66 -10.61
C SER A 374 -9.87 -11.47 -9.09
N GLU A 375 -10.03 -12.55 -8.32
CA GLU A 375 -9.96 -12.52 -6.85
C GLU A 375 -8.54 -12.16 -6.37
N THR A 376 -7.51 -12.84 -6.89
CA THR A 376 -6.09 -12.55 -6.58
C THR A 376 -5.70 -11.13 -6.98
N ARG A 377 -6.12 -10.69 -8.17
CA ARG A 377 -5.88 -9.33 -8.67
C ARG A 377 -6.53 -8.29 -7.77
N SER A 378 -7.77 -8.54 -7.33
CA SER A 378 -8.46 -7.65 -6.38
C SER A 378 -7.73 -7.57 -5.03
N ALA A 379 -7.17 -8.69 -4.55
CA ALA A 379 -6.41 -8.75 -3.31
C ALA A 379 -5.09 -7.98 -3.42
N LEU A 380 -4.37 -8.11 -4.54
CA LEU A 380 -3.16 -7.33 -4.83
C LEU A 380 -3.45 -5.84 -4.97
N THR A 381 -4.57 -5.45 -5.59
CA THR A 381 -4.97 -4.04 -5.65
C THR A 381 -5.28 -3.48 -4.26
N ARG A 382 -5.93 -4.26 -3.38
CA ARG A 382 -6.14 -3.85 -1.98
C ARG A 382 -4.82 -3.70 -1.22
N LEU A 383 -3.88 -4.61 -1.42
CA LEU A 383 -2.54 -4.53 -0.82
C LEU A 383 -1.80 -3.26 -1.30
N ASN A 384 -1.84 -2.99 -2.61
CA ASN A 384 -1.26 -1.79 -3.19
C ASN A 384 -1.92 -0.51 -2.61
N GLN A 385 -3.23 -0.52 -2.39
CA GLN A 385 -3.93 0.60 -1.76
C GLN A 385 -3.47 0.82 -0.31
N GLN A 386 -3.23 -0.24 0.46
CA GLN A 386 -2.67 -0.13 1.81
C GLN A 386 -1.24 0.44 1.80
N ALA A 387 -0.41 0.06 0.83
CA ALA A 387 0.93 0.61 0.65
C ALA A 387 0.90 2.11 0.30
N ASN A 388 0.00 2.52 -0.59
CA ASN A 388 -0.22 3.94 -0.92
C ASN A 388 -0.70 4.73 0.30
N GLN A 389 -1.62 4.17 1.10
CA GLN A 389 -2.06 4.81 2.35
C GLN A 389 -0.91 4.94 3.35
N LEU A 390 -0.05 3.93 3.47
CA LEU A 390 1.13 3.97 4.36
C LEU A 390 2.10 5.09 3.95
N ALA A 391 2.40 5.21 2.66
CA ALA A 391 3.23 6.29 2.14
C ALA A 391 2.60 7.66 2.39
N PHE A 392 1.29 7.81 2.16
CA PHE A 392 0.56 9.04 2.47
C PHE A 392 0.65 9.39 3.96
N ASP A 393 0.33 8.43 4.84
CA ASP A 393 0.34 8.63 6.30
C ASP A 393 1.75 9.00 6.78
N SER A 394 2.81 8.50 6.14
CA SER A 394 4.19 8.80 6.49
C SER A 394 4.58 10.26 6.31
N VAL A 395 4.12 10.90 5.23
CA VAL A 395 4.34 12.33 4.99
C VAL A 395 3.38 13.16 5.81
N PHE A 396 2.11 12.73 5.86
CA PHE A 396 1.05 13.52 6.46
C PHE A 396 1.14 13.59 8.00
N LEU A 397 1.74 12.60 8.66
CA LEU A 397 1.89 12.58 10.11
C LEU A 397 2.61 13.83 10.64
N GLN A 398 3.70 14.25 10.01
CA GLN A 398 4.47 15.42 10.44
C GLN A 398 3.66 16.71 10.33
N ILE A 399 2.92 16.87 9.23
CA ILE A 399 2.02 18.00 9.00
C ILE A 399 0.92 18.03 10.06
N LYS A 400 0.30 16.87 10.32
CA LYS A 400 -0.76 16.75 11.33
C LYS A 400 -0.26 17.12 12.73
N HIS A 401 0.94 16.69 13.10
CA HIS A 401 1.55 17.05 14.39
C HIS A 401 1.76 18.57 14.52
N GLN A 402 2.30 19.22 13.48
CA GLN A 402 2.50 20.67 13.47
C GLN A 402 1.17 21.44 13.52
N LEU A 403 0.15 21.00 12.76
CA LEU A 403 -1.17 21.63 12.81
C LEU A 403 -1.81 21.52 14.20
N CYS A 404 -1.65 20.39 14.90
CA CYS A 404 -2.16 20.24 16.26
C CYS A 404 -1.51 21.22 17.26
N LEU A 405 -0.30 21.72 17.01
CA LEU A 405 0.34 22.73 17.87
C LEU A 405 -0.42 24.06 17.86
N ALA A 406 -1.14 24.39 16.79
CA ALA A 406 -1.95 25.61 16.69
C ALA A 406 -3.05 25.70 17.76
N ASN A 407 -3.47 24.56 18.34
CA ASN A 407 -4.45 24.52 19.43
C ASN A 407 -3.84 24.62 20.83
N LYS A 408 -2.51 24.60 21.00
CA LYS A 408 -1.87 24.73 22.32
C LYS A 408 -1.96 26.17 22.84
N PRO A 409 -2.29 26.36 24.14
CA PRO A 409 -2.50 27.69 24.73
C PRO A 409 -1.23 28.55 24.73
N GLU A 410 -0.05 27.94 24.85
CA GLU A 410 1.26 28.62 24.83
C GLU A 410 1.54 29.35 23.51
N PHE A 411 0.95 28.86 22.41
CA PHE A 411 1.12 29.38 21.06
C PHE A 411 0.04 30.41 20.68
N ARG A 412 -1.06 30.49 21.47
CA ARG A 412 -2.15 31.46 21.31
C ARG A 412 -1.80 32.85 21.86
N GLY A 413 -0.75 32.95 22.69
CA GLY A 413 -0.13 34.21 23.14
C GLY A 413 0.31 34.17 24.60
N SER A 414 1.57 34.57 24.85
CA SER A 414 2.04 34.99 26.16
C SER A 414 1.19 36.16 26.66
N ALA A 415 0.39 35.93 27.70
CA ALA A 415 -0.36 36.97 28.43
C ALA A 415 0.57 37.83 29.31
N GLY A 416 1.69 38.30 28.75
CA GLY A 416 2.72 39.05 29.46
C GLY A 416 2.83 40.50 28.99
N LEU A 417 2.15 41.40 29.71
CA LEU A 417 2.44 42.85 29.84
C LEU A 417 2.24 43.81 28.64
N GLY A 418 1.82 43.37 27.45
CA GLY A 418 1.72 44.25 26.27
C GLY A 418 0.33 44.75 25.84
N GLU A 419 -0.76 44.26 26.45
CA GLU A 419 -2.12 44.39 25.89
C GLU A 419 -2.75 45.80 25.92
N THR A 420 -2.12 46.80 26.53
CA THR A 420 -2.73 48.13 26.68
C THR A 420 -2.41 49.15 25.57
N LEU A 421 -1.61 48.81 24.54
CA LEU A 421 -1.14 49.84 23.60
C LEU A 421 -1.30 49.59 22.07
N ASN A 422 -1.75 48.43 21.59
CA ASN A 422 -1.60 48.10 20.16
C ASN A 422 -2.85 47.65 19.38
N GLU A 423 -4.05 48.16 19.69
CA GLU A 423 -5.25 47.87 18.87
C GLU A 423 -5.16 48.39 17.42
N ASN A 424 -4.30 49.37 17.14
CA ASN A 424 -4.23 50.07 15.84
C ASN A 424 -2.94 49.84 15.03
N LEU A 425 -2.14 48.79 15.32
CA LEU A 425 -0.96 48.49 14.50
C LEU A 425 -1.37 47.83 13.16
N PRO A 426 -0.89 48.30 11.99
CA PRO A 426 -1.23 47.73 10.69
C PRO A 426 -0.68 46.29 10.54
N THR A 427 -1.43 45.46 9.80
CA THR A 427 -1.18 44.01 9.57
C THR A 427 0.21 43.70 8.99
N PHE A 428 0.89 44.69 8.41
CA PHE A 428 2.26 44.60 7.85
C PHE A 428 3.37 44.27 8.87
N SER A 429 3.03 44.08 10.14
CA SER A 429 3.97 43.78 11.23
C SER A 429 3.97 42.33 11.70
N LEU A 430 3.03 41.49 11.22
CA LEU A 430 2.92 40.09 11.64
C LEU A 430 3.59 39.16 10.63
N SER A 431 4.53 38.35 11.10
CA SER A 431 5.11 37.23 10.34
C SER A 431 4.30 35.95 10.59
N PRO A 432 4.25 35.02 9.63
CA PRO A 432 3.65 33.70 9.85
C PRO A 432 4.38 32.99 10.98
N GLN A 433 3.63 32.24 11.79
CA GLN A 433 4.19 31.50 12.91
C GLN A 433 4.98 30.24 12.49
N GLU A 434 5.86 29.77 13.37
CA GLU A 434 6.81 28.69 13.07
C GLU A 434 6.13 27.39 12.59
N TYR A 435 5.02 26.97 13.20
CA TYR A 435 4.32 25.74 12.80
C TYR A 435 3.88 25.78 11.32
N ILE A 436 3.37 26.93 10.85
CA ILE A 436 2.85 27.05 9.48
C ILE A 436 3.98 27.24 8.47
N THR A 437 5.06 27.93 8.86
CA THR A 437 6.27 28.04 8.02
C THR A 437 6.97 26.70 7.85
N ASN A 438 7.04 25.88 8.90
CA ASN A 438 7.61 24.53 8.83
C ASN A 438 6.78 23.63 7.90
N ILE A 439 5.45 23.69 7.99
CA ILE A 439 4.56 22.97 7.05
C ILE A 439 4.80 23.45 5.62
N GLY A 440 4.87 24.77 5.40
CA GLY A 440 5.08 25.34 4.07
C GLY A 440 6.39 24.89 3.44
N GLN A 441 7.49 24.94 4.19
CA GLN A 441 8.81 24.47 3.75
C GLN A 441 8.82 22.96 3.46
N TYR A 442 8.16 22.17 4.31
CA TYR A 442 8.07 20.72 4.14
C TYR A 442 7.27 20.29 2.91
N ILE A 443 6.13 20.95 2.64
CA ILE A 443 5.35 20.68 1.42
C ILE A 443 6.12 21.15 0.17
N MET A 444 6.87 22.25 0.25
CA MET A 444 7.73 22.74 -0.84
C MET A 444 8.89 21.80 -1.17
N SER A 445 9.39 21.01 -0.20
CA SER A 445 10.47 20.04 -0.44
C SER A 445 9.96 18.68 -0.92
N LEU A 446 8.68 18.35 -0.72
CA LEU A 446 8.06 17.09 -1.13
C LEU A 446 8.25 16.76 -2.62
N PRO A 447 8.12 17.69 -3.59
CA PRO A 447 8.37 17.41 -5.00
C PRO A 447 9.77 16.83 -5.26
N LEU A 448 10.81 17.33 -4.57
CA LEU A 448 12.19 16.83 -4.70
C LEU A 448 12.33 15.36 -4.27
N HIS A 449 11.43 14.89 -3.41
CA HIS A 449 11.37 13.51 -2.96
C HIS A 449 10.44 12.64 -3.81
N LEU A 450 9.51 13.23 -4.56
CA LEU A 450 8.62 12.52 -5.50
C LEU A 450 9.25 12.37 -6.90
N GLU A 451 9.96 13.39 -7.38
CA GLU A 451 10.60 13.42 -8.71
C GLU A 451 11.48 12.21 -9.02
N PRO A 452 12.36 11.72 -8.12
CA PRO A 452 13.22 10.57 -8.41
C PRO A 452 12.45 9.30 -8.74
N PHE A 453 11.20 9.20 -8.27
CA PHE A 453 10.36 8.02 -8.45
C PHE A 453 9.48 8.09 -9.69
N VAL A 454 9.16 9.29 -10.16
CA VAL A 454 8.34 9.50 -11.37
C VAL A 454 9.20 9.64 -12.61
N THR A 455 10.43 10.15 -12.47
CA THR A 455 11.39 10.29 -13.59
C THR A 455 12.12 9.00 -13.92
N GLN A 456 12.22 8.06 -12.98
CA GLN A 456 12.66 6.70 -13.28
C GLN A 456 11.50 6.00 -14.00
N GLU A 457 11.68 5.66 -15.29
CA GLU A 457 10.72 4.90 -16.09
C GLU A 457 10.59 3.45 -15.55
N ASP A 458 10.02 3.30 -14.35
CA ASP A 458 9.63 2.01 -13.81
C ASP A 458 8.13 1.77 -14.08
N PRO A 459 7.79 0.98 -15.12
CA PRO A 459 6.40 0.73 -15.48
C PRO A 459 5.63 -0.02 -14.39
N ALA A 460 6.32 -0.72 -13.48
CA ALA A 460 5.69 -1.38 -12.35
C ALA A 460 5.22 -0.35 -11.30
N LEU A 461 6.09 0.62 -10.99
CA LEU A 461 5.77 1.70 -10.07
C LEU A 461 4.68 2.63 -10.62
N GLU A 462 4.76 3.00 -11.89
CA GLU A 462 3.73 3.81 -12.56
C GLU A 462 2.35 3.14 -12.48
N LEU A 463 2.29 1.84 -12.83
CA LEU A 463 1.07 1.03 -12.69
C LEU A 463 0.57 0.99 -11.25
N ALA A 464 1.46 0.84 -10.27
CA ALA A 464 1.10 0.80 -8.86
C ALA A 464 0.52 2.14 -8.38
N LEU A 465 1.12 3.26 -8.79
CA LEU A 465 0.66 4.58 -8.38
C LEU A 465 -0.67 4.95 -9.05
N HIS A 466 -0.88 4.56 -10.32
CA HIS A 466 -2.16 4.77 -11.01
C HIS A 466 -3.30 3.91 -10.44
N THR A 467 -2.99 2.66 -10.06
CA THR A 467 -3.99 1.75 -9.48
C THR A 467 -4.24 2.02 -8.00
N GLY A 468 -3.29 2.67 -7.32
CA GLY A 468 -3.40 3.09 -5.93
C GLY A 468 -4.28 4.32 -5.77
N LYS A 469 -5.39 4.19 -5.04
CA LYS A 469 -6.24 5.33 -4.71
C LYS A 469 -5.71 6.05 -3.47
N LEU A 470 -5.36 7.33 -3.63
CA LEU A 470 -4.98 8.20 -2.52
C LEU A 470 -6.22 8.77 -1.79
N PRO A 471 -6.08 9.06 -0.49
CA PRO A 471 -7.09 9.83 0.23
C PRO A 471 -7.17 11.26 -0.33
N TYR A 472 -8.28 11.96 -0.06
CA TYR A 472 -8.54 13.33 -0.54
C TYR A 472 -8.32 13.51 -2.06
N PRO A 473 -9.04 12.77 -2.92
CA PRO A 473 -9.02 13.02 -4.37
C PRO A 473 -9.57 14.43 -4.68
N PRO A 474 -9.25 15.00 -5.85
CA PRO A 474 -9.86 16.26 -6.29
C PRO A 474 -11.39 16.13 -6.34
N GLU A 475 -12.12 17.20 -5.97
CA GLU A 475 -13.58 17.21 -6.01
C GLU A 475 -14.09 17.14 -7.47
N GLN A 476 -15.13 16.34 -7.71
CA GLN A 476 -15.72 16.21 -9.05
C GLN A 476 -16.36 17.55 -9.46
N GLY A 477 -15.70 18.27 -10.37
CA GLY A 477 -16.21 19.53 -10.94
C GLY A 477 -15.36 20.77 -10.67
N ASP A 478 -14.22 20.66 -9.99
CA ASP A 478 -13.17 21.69 -10.13
C ASP A 478 -12.47 21.46 -11.48
N ASP A 479 -12.23 22.54 -12.25
CA ASP A 479 -11.42 22.56 -13.47
C ASP A 479 -9.94 22.29 -13.12
N VAL A 480 -9.66 21.14 -12.50
CA VAL A 480 -8.30 20.67 -12.29
C VAL A 480 -7.91 20.05 -13.64
N PRO A 481 -6.85 20.55 -14.32
CA PRO A 481 -6.31 19.82 -15.45
C PRO A 481 -6.11 18.38 -15.00
N GLU A 482 -6.57 17.41 -15.81
CA GLU A 482 -6.28 16.00 -15.58
C GLU A 482 -4.79 15.94 -15.22
N LEU A 483 -4.49 15.59 -13.97
CA LEU A 483 -3.12 15.63 -13.46
C LEU A 483 -2.36 14.54 -14.22
N GLU A 484 -1.83 14.88 -15.39
CA GLU A 484 -1.12 13.95 -16.29
C GLU A 484 0.09 13.35 -15.56
N ASN A 485 0.61 14.05 -14.55
CA ASN A 485 1.72 13.62 -13.72
C ASN A 485 1.26 13.09 -12.36
N THR A 486 1.67 11.86 -12.06
CA THR A 486 1.45 11.18 -10.77
C THR A 486 1.99 11.96 -9.57
N ALA A 487 3.12 12.68 -9.73
CA ALA A 487 3.68 13.51 -8.66
C ALA A 487 2.73 14.64 -8.26
N ASP A 488 2.11 15.30 -9.24
CA ASP A 488 1.18 16.41 -9.01
C ASP A 488 -0.10 15.89 -8.33
N TYR A 489 -0.54 14.67 -8.68
CA TYR A 489 -1.66 14.01 -8.00
C TYR A 489 -1.38 13.74 -6.52
N TRP A 490 -0.18 13.24 -6.20
CA TRP A 490 0.28 13.02 -4.84
C TRP A 490 0.40 14.33 -4.05
N LEU A 491 1.04 15.33 -4.64
CA LEU A 491 1.22 16.65 -4.04
C LEU A 491 -0.14 17.28 -3.74
N GLY A 492 -1.07 17.24 -4.70
CA GLY A 492 -2.43 17.72 -4.54
C GLY A 492 -3.20 16.99 -3.43
N SER A 493 -3.02 15.67 -3.28
CA SER A 493 -3.65 14.88 -2.21
C SER A 493 -3.18 15.34 -0.82
N ILE A 494 -1.86 15.50 -0.63
CA ILE A 494 -1.26 15.95 0.64
C ILE A 494 -1.64 17.40 0.95
N ALA A 495 -1.63 18.28 -0.05
CA ALA A 495 -2.07 19.66 0.09
C ALA A 495 -3.55 19.77 0.51
N ARG A 496 -4.46 19.04 -0.14
CA ARG A 496 -5.88 19.01 0.22
C ARG A 496 -6.09 18.49 1.65
N ALA A 497 -5.40 17.42 2.02
CA ALA A 497 -5.45 16.88 3.38
C ALA A 497 -4.96 17.89 4.43
N THR A 498 -3.91 18.65 4.09
CA THR A 498 -3.33 19.70 4.93
C THR A 498 -4.34 20.81 5.17
N MET A 499 -4.92 21.35 4.09
CA MET A 499 -5.93 22.42 4.18
C MET A 499 -7.18 21.96 4.93
N GLN A 500 -7.67 20.75 4.67
CA GLN A 500 -8.83 20.20 5.36
C GLN A 500 -8.56 20.05 6.86
N THR A 501 -7.41 19.47 7.22
CA THR A 501 -7.04 19.29 8.63
C THR A 501 -6.80 20.62 9.32
N TYR A 502 -6.24 21.61 8.63
CA TYR A 502 -6.06 22.94 9.19
C TYR A 502 -7.41 23.62 9.46
N CYS A 503 -8.38 23.50 8.53
CA CYS A 503 -9.75 23.96 8.78
C CYS A 503 -10.35 23.30 10.02
N ASP A 504 -10.22 21.98 10.15
CA ASP A 504 -10.77 21.23 11.28
C ASP A 504 -10.12 21.64 12.61
N VAL A 505 -8.81 21.87 12.62
CA VAL A 505 -8.07 22.38 13.79
C VAL A 505 -8.52 23.79 14.16
N ILE A 506 -8.66 24.69 13.17
CA ILE A 506 -9.11 26.07 13.38
C ILE A 506 -10.51 26.09 14.01
N LEU A 507 -11.43 25.29 13.49
CA LEU A 507 -12.81 25.24 13.98
C LEU A 507 -12.94 24.64 15.40
N GLN A 508 -11.88 24.05 15.94
CA GLN A 508 -11.82 23.56 17.33
C GLN A 508 -11.31 24.60 18.33
N ILE A 509 -10.81 25.75 17.86
CA ILE A 509 -10.38 26.84 18.74
C ILE A 509 -11.60 27.42 19.46
N GLN A 510 -11.57 27.50 20.79
CA GLN A 510 -12.72 27.97 21.58
C GLN A 510 -12.94 29.49 21.51
N GLU A 511 -11.86 30.27 21.64
CA GLU A 511 -11.92 31.74 21.66
C GLU A 511 -10.70 32.34 20.96
N LEU A 512 -10.93 33.40 20.19
CA LEU A 512 -9.95 34.19 19.45
C LEU A 512 -9.99 35.64 19.93
N ASN A 513 -8.86 36.15 20.36
CA ASN A 513 -8.70 37.59 20.63
C ASN A 513 -8.41 38.34 19.30
N PRO A 514 -8.48 39.69 19.27
CA PRO A 514 -8.26 40.46 18.04
C PRO A 514 -6.87 40.23 17.42
N HIS A 515 -5.84 40.04 18.25
CA HIS A 515 -4.48 39.76 17.80
C HIS A 515 -4.36 38.38 17.15
N SER A 516 -4.85 37.33 17.81
CA SER A 516 -4.83 35.94 17.33
C SER A 516 -5.72 35.77 16.09
N THR A 517 -6.79 36.55 15.96
CA THR A 517 -7.60 36.61 14.73
C THR A 517 -6.76 37.13 13.56
N LYS A 518 -6.00 38.22 13.76
CA LYS A 518 -5.10 38.77 12.74
C LYS A 518 -3.95 37.80 12.43
N GLN A 519 -3.34 37.20 13.45
CA GLN A 519 -2.26 36.23 13.29
C GLN A 519 -2.72 35.00 12.49
N LEU A 520 -3.87 34.44 12.84
CA LEU A 520 -4.41 33.27 12.13
C LEU A 520 -4.71 33.59 10.66
N ALA A 521 -5.21 34.80 10.38
CA ALA A 521 -5.37 35.24 8.99
C ALA A 521 -4.03 35.30 8.24
N THR A 522 -2.98 35.86 8.86
CA THR A 522 -1.61 35.89 8.30
C THR A 522 -1.07 34.47 8.05
N ASP A 523 -1.27 33.54 8.98
CA ASP A 523 -0.81 32.15 8.84
C ASP A 523 -1.54 31.44 7.67
N ILE A 524 -2.85 31.64 7.54
CA ILE A 524 -3.63 31.09 6.42
C ILE A 524 -3.19 31.70 5.09
N ASP A 525 -2.92 33.01 5.03
CA ASP A 525 -2.41 33.66 3.82
C ASP A 525 -1.06 33.09 3.39
N TYR A 526 -0.17 32.83 4.35
CA TYR A 526 1.11 32.18 4.06
C TYR A 526 0.91 30.80 3.44
N LEU A 527 0.08 29.94 4.05
CA LEU A 527 -0.20 28.61 3.51
C LEU A 527 -0.83 28.72 2.11
N SER A 528 -1.76 29.65 1.90
CA SER A 528 -2.41 29.87 0.60
C SER A 528 -1.39 30.26 -0.48
N ASN A 529 -0.45 31.14 -0.16
CA ASN A 529 0.63 31.53 -1.07
C ASN A 529 1.56 30.34 -1.40
N VAL A 530 1.82 29.44 -0.44
CA VAL A 530 2.59 28.22 -0.68
C VAL A 530 1.85 27.28 -1.65
N MET A 531 0.54 27.10 -1.46
CA MET A 531 -0.26 26.28 -2.38
C MET A 531 -0.29 26.88 -3.79
N ASP A 532 -0.48 28.20 -3.90
CA ASP A 532 -0.48 28.90 -5.19
C ASP A 532 0.89 28.78 -5.88
N ALA A 533 2.00 28.87 -5.14
CA ALA A 533 3.35 28.68 -5.68
C ALA A 533 3.60 27.26 -6.22
N LEU A 534 2.89 26.26 -5.68
CA LEU A 534 2.89 24.88 -6.14
C LEU A 534 1.86 24.62 -7.24
N GLY A 535 1.16 25.64 -7.73
CA GLY A 535 0.13 25.52 -8.76
C GLY A 535 -1.19 24.90 -8.26
N LEU A 536 -1.41 24.87 -6.95
CA LEU A 536 -2.60 24.30 -6.31
C LEU A 536 -3.55 25.38 -5.83
N GLN A 537 -4.85 25.16 -5.98
CA GLN A 537 -5.86 26.10 -5.50
C GLN A 537 -6.15 25.90 -4.02
N THR A 538 -6.22 27.01 -3.29
CA THR A 538 -6.64 27.01 -1.88
C THR A 538 -8.10 26.58 -1.75
N SER A 539 -8.41 25.70 -0.80
CA SER A 539 -9.79 25.18 -0.62
C SER A 539 -10.81 26.28 -0.32
N ARG A 540 -12.04 26.13 -0.83
CA ARG A 540 -13.15 27.08 -0.63
C ARG A 540 -13.45 27.29 0.86
N THR A 541 -13.37 26.22 1.66
CA THR A 541 -13.59 26.29 3.11
C THR A 541 -12.56 27.20 3.79
N LEU A 542 -11.28 27.06 3.45
CA LEU A 542 -10.21 27.88 4.02
C LEU A 542 -10.33 29.35 3.58
N GLN A 543 -10.67 29.60 2.31
CA GLN A 543 -10.96 30.96 1.81
C GLN A 543 -12.14 31.63 2.55
N ASN A 544 -13.20 30.86 2.82
CA ASN A 544 -14.36 31.33 3.57
C ASN A 544 -13.98 31.68 5.03
N ILE A 545 -13.13 30.86 5.67
CA ILE A 545 -12.61 31.13 7.01
C ILE A 545 -11.80 32.44 7.01
N THR A 546 -10.86 32.62 6.09
CA THR A 546 -10.07 33.87 5.98
C THR A 546 -10.95 35.10 5.78
N THR A 547 -11.97 34.98 4.93
CA THR A 547 -12.95 36.06 4.68
C THR A 547 -13.68 36.45 5.97
N LEU A 548 -14.09 35.47 6.78
CA LEU A 548 -14.78 35.70 8.06
C LEU A 548 -13.85 36.19 9.16
N LEU A 549 -12.58 35.77 9.20
CA LEU A 549 -11.59 36.27 10.16
C LEU A 549 -11.24 37.75 9.89
N ARG A 550 -11.16 38.15 8.62
CA ARG A 550 -10.87 39.53 8.20
C ARG A 550 -12.04 40.49 8.33
N ALA A 551 -13.28 39.98 8.40
CA ALA A 551 -14.46 40.81 8.50
C ALA A 551 -14.45 41.64 9.79
N LYS A 552 -14.74 42.94 9.69
CA LYS A 552 -14.93 43.81 10.87
C LYS A 552 -16.18 43.37 11.63
N PRO A 553 -16.24 43.53 12.96
CA PRO A 553 -17.42 43.14 13.75
C PRO A 553 -18.73 43.74 13.24
N GLU A 554 -18.71 45.01 12.80
CA GLU A 554 -19.89 45.73 12.28
C GLU A 554 -20.38 45.19 10.92
N GLU A 555 -19.46 44.68 10.09
CA GLU A 555 -19.73 44.20 8.73
C GLU A 555 -19.90 42.67 8.67
N PHE A 556 -19.60 41.97 9.77
CA PHE A 556 -19.54 40.51 9.83
C PHE A 556 -20.82 39.85 9.31
N ARG A 557 -22.00 40.33 9.74
CA ARG A 557 -23.29 39.78 9.31
C ARG A 557 -23.53 39.94 7.81
N GLN A 558 -23.01 41.01 7.19
CA GLN A 558 -23.13 41.21 5.74
C GLN A 558 -22.19 40.28 4.97
N THR A 559 -20.94 40.18 5.41
CA THR A 559 -19.90 39.31 4.81
C THR A 559 -20.24 37.82 4.98
N ALA A 560 -20.92 37.44 6.07
CA ALA A 560 -21.32 36.06 6.34
C ALA A 560 -22.55 35.59 5.56
N LYS A 561 -23.38 36.49 5.00
CA LYS A 561 -24.60 36.13 4.26
C LYS A 561 -24.40 35.13 3.10
N PRO A 562 -23.39 35.30 2.21
CA PRO A 562 -23.16 34.36 1.12
C PRO A 562 -22.45 33.07 1.53
N LEU A 563 -22.01 32.94 2.80
CA LEU A 563 -21.15 31.86 3.27
C LEU A 563 -21.94 30.76 4.00
N PRO A 564 -21.38 29.54 4.16
CA PRO A 564 -22.05 28.45 4.86
C PRO A 564 -22.39 28.81 6.32
N ARG A 565 -23.68 28.78 6.68
CA ARG A 565 -24.18 29.22 8.00
C ARG A 565 -23.48 28.59 9.20
N ARG A 566 -23.20 27.29 9.15
CA ARG A 566 -22.50 26.58 10.25
C ARG A 566 -21.11 27.15 10.49
N LEU A 567 -20.37 27.40 9.41
CA LEU A 567 -19.03 27.93 9.47
C LEU A 567 -19.04 29.39 9.98
N SER A 568 -19.97 30.20 9.47
CA SER A 568 -20.17 31.58 9.95
C SER A 568 -20.54 31.65 11.44
N SER A 569 -21.42 30.77 11.92
CA SER A 569 -21.80 30.74 13.34
C SER A 569 -20.64 30.32 14.24
N THR A 570 -19.85 29.34 13.82
CA THR A 570 -18.68 28.89 14.60
C THR A 570 -17.64 30.00 14.69
N VAL A 571 -17.27 30.63 13.56
CA VAL A 571 -16.28 31.72 13.56
C VAL A 571 -16.78 32.95 14.34
N ALA A 572 -18.10 33.24 14.31
CA ALA A 572 -18.67 34.30 15.12
C ALA A 572 -18.56 34.01 16.62
N ALA A 573 -18.90 32.78 17.04
CA ALA A 573 -18.77 32.33 18.42
C ALA A 573 -17.31 32.41 18.89
N MET A 574 -16.37 31.94 18.06
CA MET A 574 -14.93 32.01 18.34
C MET A 574 -14.44 33.45 18.56
N ARG A 575 -14.99 34.42 17.84
CA ARG A 575 -14.59 35.84 17.93
C ARG A 575 -15.42 36.65 18.95
N GLY A 576 -16.42 36.05 19.59
CA GLY A 576 -17.33 36.75 20.49
C GLY A 576 -18.21 37.80 19.81
N ILE A 577 -18.56 37.61 18.52
CA ILE A 577 -19.40 38.54 17.74
C ILE A 577 -20.85 38.03 17.74
N GLU A 578 -21.82 38.90 18.00
CA GLU A 578 -23.25 38.57 17.88
C GLU A 578 -23.61 38.29 16.41
N TYR A 579 -23.98 37.04 16.10
CA TYR A 579 -24.32 36.56 14.76
C TYR A 579 -25.82 36.37 14.56
#